data_AF-A0A0M3JMX2-F1
#
_entry.id   AF-A0A0M3JMX2-F1
#
_cell.length_a   1.000
_cell.length_b   1.000
_cell.length_c   1.000
_cell.angle_alpha   90.00
_cell.angle_beta   90.00
_cell.angle_gamma   90.00
#
_symmetry.space_group_name_H-M   'P 1'
#
loop_
_entity.id
_entity.type
_entity.pdbx_description
1 polymer ?
#
loop_
_entity_poly.entity_id
_entity_poly.type
_entity_poly.pdbx_seq_one_letter_code
_entity_poly.pdbx_strand_id
1 'polypeptide(L)'
;LTPAFDPSLVKLKDQSGGEFPSESRASLPATFVIDVSEAGKPDKLSAKVTGPDGKLRKSTIIATGQANIYELSFTPDLAGVYEVLIFINDKPISHTAYRIYCVPVGDASKCLMKGIVNHQLFRFNIHLK
;
A
#
# COMPACT_ATOMS: atom_id res chain seq x y z
N LEU A 1 32.86 -5.90 -15.45
CA LEU A 1 31.47 -6.16 -15.89
C LEU A 1 30.58 -5.75 -14.73
N THR A 2 29.86 -4.64 -14.84
CA THR A 2 28.80 -4.35 -13.87
C THR A 2 27.77 -5.48 -13.98
N PRO A 3 27.39 -6.13 -12.87
CA PRO A 3 26.33 -7.12 -12.93
C PRO A 3 25.09 -6.45 -13.49
N ALA A 4 24.47 -7.06 -14.50
CA ALA A 4 23.22 -6.59 -15.06
C ALA A 4 22.14 -6.60 -13.97
N PHE A 5 21.28 -5.58 -13.96
CA PHE A 5 20.17 -5.51 -13.01
C PHE A 5 19.24 -6.72 -13.20
N ASP A 6 18.90 -7.42 -12.11
CA ASP A 6 17.99 -8.57 -12.12
C ASP A 6 16.67 -8.24 -11.39
N PRO A 7 15.57 -7.98 -12.13
CA PRO A 7 14.27 -7.65 -11.53
C PRO A 7 13.70 -8.74 -10.62
N SER A 8 14.06 -10.00 -10.82
CA SER A 8 13.51 -11.13 -10.05
C SER A 8 14.01 -11.15 -8.60
N LEU A 9 15.09 -10.44 -8.31
CA LEU A 9 15.69 -10.33 -6.98
C LEU A 9 15.15 -9.14 -6.16
N VAL A 10 14.27 -8.33 -6.76
CA VAL A 10 13.60 -7.23 -6.06
C VAL A 10 12.57 -7.79 -5.09
N LYS A 11 12.60 -7.36 -3.82
CA LYS A 11 11.68 -7.81 -2.78
C LYS A 11 10.91 -6.63 -2.20
N LEU A 12 9.58 -6.74 -2.20
CA LEU A 12 8.71 -5.86 -1.42
C LEU A 12 8.49 -6.47 -0.04
N LYS A 13 8.73 -5.69 1.01
CA LYS A 13 8.77 -6.11 2.42
C LYS A 13 7.93 -5.17 3.28
N ASP A 14 7.59 -5.59 4.49
CA ASP A 14 7.04 -4.68 5.49
C ASP A 14 8.11 -3.66 5.98
N GLN A 15 7.72 -2.72 6.83
CA GLN A 15 8.66 -1.74 7.39
C GLN A 15 9.72 -2.35 8.34
N SER A 16 9.49 -3.55 8.86
CA SER A 16 10.43 -4.26 9.73
C SER A 16 11.46 -5.09 8.95
N GLY A 17 11.32 -5.18 7.63
CA GLY A 17 12.14 -6.01 6.75
C GLY A 17 11.63 -7.46 6.62
N GLY A 18 10.47 -7.76 7.19
CA GLY A 18 9.75 -9.03 7.04
C GLY A 18 9.02 -9.16 5.71
N GLU A 19 8.18 -10.18 5.59
CA GLU A 19 7.40 -10.44 4.38
C GLU A 19 6.41 -9.30 4.10
N PHE A 20 6.02 -9.14 2.84
CA PHE A 20 4.96 -8.21 2.47
C PHE A 20 3.65 -8.60 3.17
N PRO A 21 3.00 -7.68 3.90
CA PRO A 21 1.84 -8.02 4.71
C PRO A 21 0.61 -8.29 3.84
N SER A 22 -0.21 -9.24 4.29
CA SER A 22 -1.51 -9.53 3.64
C SER A 22 -2.60 -8.53 3.98
N GLU A 23 -2.45 -7.78 5.08
CA GLU A 23 -3.44 -6.81 5.58
C GLU A 23 -2.81 -5.44 5.92
N SER A 24 -3.56 -4.37 5.70
CA SER A 24 -3.27 -3.02 6.22
C SER A 24 -4.58 -2.29 6.56
N ARG A 25 -4.50 -1.02 6.95
CA ARG A 25 -5.62 -0.19 7.39
C ARG A 25 -5.96 0.87 6.36
N ALA A 26 -7.23 0.96 5.97
CA ALA A 26 -7.74 2.06 5.15
C ALA A 26 -7.66 3.40 5.89
N SER A 27 -7.54 4.50 5.17
CA SER A 27 -7.44 5.88 5.67
C SER A 27 -6.19 6.19 6.51
N LEU A 28 -5.27 5.24 6.71
CA LEU A 28 -3.99 5.44 7.37
C LEU A 28 -2.85 5.25 6.36
N PRO A 29 -1.78 6.06 6.43
CA PRO A 29 -0.61 5.83 5.58
C PRO A 29 -0.06 4.42 5.75
N ALA A 30 0.11 3.72 4.62
CA ALA A 30 0.74 2.42 4.55
C ALA A 30 2.11 2.57 3.88
N THR A 31 3.10 1.90 4.45
CA THR A 31 4.50 2.05 4.04
C THR A 31 5.19 0.70 3.96
N PHE A 32 5.99 0.50 2.92
CA PHE A 32 6.64 -0.77 2.58
C PHE A 32 8.08 -0.53 2.13
N VAL A 33 8.92 -1.54 2.30
CA VAL A 33 10.33 -1.50 1.89
C VAL A 33 10.50 -2.18 0.54
N ILE A 34 11.08 -1.47 -0.42
CA ILE A 34 11.56 -2.04 -1.68
C ILE A 34 13.06 -2.29 -1.52
N ASP A 35 13.43 -3.57 -1.44
CA ASP A 35 14.81 -4.03 -1.34
C ASP A 35 15.30 -4.47 -2.72
N VAL A 36 16.31 -3.76 -3.24
CA VAL A 36 16.98 -4.08 -4.52
C VAL A 36 18.45 -4.43 -4.31
N SER A 37 18.84 -4.78 -3.09
CA SER A 37 20.24 -5.06 -2.72
C SER A 37 20.84 -6.21 -3.53
N GLU A 38 20.05 -7.25 -3.78
CA GLU A 38 20.44 -8.42 -4.60
C GLU A 38 20.25 -8.18 -6.11
N ALA A 39 19.32 -7.30 -6.50
CA ALA A 39 19.02 -6.96 -7.89
C ALA A 39 20.05 -5.99 -8.51
N GLY A 40 20.75 -5.23 -7.69
CA GLY A 40 21.60 -4.12 -8.10
C GLY A 40 20.85 -2.78 -8.10
N LYS A 41 21.58 -1.68 -8.31
CA LYS A 41 21.01 -0.33 -8.29
C LYS A 41 20.21 -0.08 -9.57
N PRO A 42 18.91 0.28 -9.50
CA PRO A 42 18.12 0.64 -10.67
C PRO A 42 18.39 2.09 -11.11
N ASP A 43 18.30 2.35 -12.41
CA ASP A 43 18.34 3.72 -12.94
C ASP A 43 17.03 4.46 -12.66
N LYS A 44 15.89 3.74 -12.80
CA LYS A 44 14.55 4.25 -12.53
C LYS A 44 13.74 3.23 -11.75
N LEU A 45 13.12 3.67 -10.65
CA LEU A 45 12.21 2.89 -9.81
C LEU A 45 10.87 3.61 -9.72
N SER A 46 9.77 2.89 -9.95
CA SER A 46 8.41 3.42 -9.80
C SER A 46 7.44 2.33 -9.35
N ALA A 47 6.27 2.74 -8.87
CA ALA A 47 5.20 1.83 -8.47
C ALA A 47 3.86 2.28 -9.03
N LYS A 48 2.99 1.31 -9.29
CA LYS A 48 1.59 1.51 -9.63
C LYS A 48 0.73 0.86 -8.55
N VAL A 49 -0.01 1.67 -7.81
CA VAL A 49 -0.97 1.21 -6.81
C VAL A 49 -2.38 1.33 -7.39
N THR A 50 -3.10 0.22 -7.45
CA THR A 50 -4.48 0.15 -7.95
C THR A 50 -5.41 -0.21 -6.79
N GLY A 51 -6.45 0.58 -6.58
CA GLY A 51 -7.44 0.34 -5.54
C GLY A 51 -8.47 -0.72 -5.93
N PRO A 52 -9.36 -1.09 -4.98
CA PRO A 52 -10.41 -2.08 -5.21
C PRO A 52 -11.45 -1.64 -6.26
N ASP A 53 -11.52 -0.34 -6.56
CA ASP A 53 -12.35 0.25 -7.62
C ASP A 53 -11.69 0.23 -9.01
N GLY A 54 -10.50 -0.39 -9.13
CA GLY A 54 -9.71 -0.43 -10.36
C GLY A 54 -9.00 0.88 -10.71
N LYS A 55 -9.06 1.92 -9.85
CA LYS A 55 -8.44 3.22 -10.13
C LYS A 55 -7.06 3.34 -9.48
N LEU A 56 -6.22 4.16 -10.10
CA LEU A 56 -4.87 4.45 -9.61
C LEU A 56 -4.88 5.28 -8.32
N ARG A 57 -4.00 4.92 -7.39
CA ARG A 57 -3.70 5.72 -6.20
C ARG A 57 -2.33 6.36 -6.29
N LYS A 58 -2.23 7.55 -5.74
CA LYS A 58 -0.95 8.25 -5.61
C LYS A 58 -0.08 7.49 -4.63
N SER A 59 1.13 7.15 -5.06
CA SER A 59 2.17 6.56 -4.22
C SER A 59 3.45 7.37 -4.34
N THR A 60 4.26 7.34 -3.28
CA THR A 60 5.55 8.01 -3.22
C THR A 60 6.63 6.97 -2.99
N ILE A 61 7.76 7.10 -3.67
CA ILE A 61 8.96 6.31 -3.40
C ILE A 61 10.07 7.26 -2.96
N ILE A 62 10.72 6.95 -1.84
CA ILE A 62 11.85 7.72 -1.30
C ILE A 62 13.02 6.78 -1.01
N ALA A 63 14.25 7.28 -1.11
CA ALA A 63 15.43 6.53 -0.66
C ALA A 63 15.53 6.60 0.86
N THR A 64 15.87 5.49 1.53
CA THR A 64 15.96 5.43 3.00
C THR A 64 17.32 5.91 3.53
N GLY A 65 18.26 6.21 2.63
CA GLY A 65 19.67 6.48 2.97
C GLY A 65 20.53 5.22 3.07
N GLN A 66 19.92 4.04 3.19
CA GLN A 66 20.61 2.76 3.01
C GLN A 66 20.77 2.47 1.52
N ALA A 67 21.93 1.93 1.14
CA ALA A 67 22.21 1.61 -0.26
C ALA A 67 21.21 0.55 -0.76
N ASN A 68 20.59 0.82 -1.91
CA ASN A 68 19.66 -0.10 -2.57
C ASN A 68 18.40 -0.47 -1.75
N ILE A 69 18.02 0.37 -0.79
CA ILE A 69 16.78 0.25 -0.03
C ILE A 69 15.94 1.52 -0.25
N TYR A 70 14.68 1.32 -0.61
CA TYR A 70 13.72 2.38 -0.85
C TYR A 70 12.45 2.15 -0.03
N GLU A 71 11.72 3.22 0.22
CA GLU A 71 10.45 3.18 0.92
C GLU A 71 9.32 3.59 -0.04
N LEU A 72 8.32 2.72 -0.18
CA LEU A 72 7.08 2.98 -0.89
C LEU A 72 5.99 3.34 0.11
N SER A 73 5.32 4.48 -0.07
CA SER A 73 4.18 4.87 0.74
C SER A 73 2.96 5.24 -0.11
N PHE A 74 1.78 4.89 0.39
CA PHE A 74 0.49 5.38 -0.11
C PHE A 74 -0.55 5.37 1.01
N THR A 75 -1.65 6.10 0.82
CA THR A 75 -2.79 6.06 1.76
C THR A 75 -3.95 5.35 1.06
N PRO A 76 -4.34 4.14 1.48
CA PRO A 76 -5.54 3.48 0.98
C PRO A 76 -6.76 4.32 1.38
N ASP A 77 -7.64 4.63 0.45
CA ASP A 77 -8.83 5.49 0.69
C ASP A 77 -10.13 4.68 0.84
N LEU A 78 -10.15 3.45 0.35
CA LEU A 78 -11.23 2.48 0.44
C LEU A 78 -10.78 1.22 1.18
N ALA A 79 -11.73 0.53 1.82
CA ALA A 79 -11.51 -0.85 2.24
C ALA A 79 -11.58 -1.79 1.04
N GLY A 80 -10.78 -2.86 1.06
CA GLY A 80 -10.69 -3.82 -0.04
C GLY A 80 -9.27 -4.16 -0.46
N VAL A 81 -9.14 -4.92 -1.53
CA VAL A 81 -7.84 -5.39 -2.04
C VAL A 81 -7.19 -4.31 -2.91
N TYR A 82 -5.94 -3.98 -2.60
CA TYR A 82 -5.08 -3.14 -3.41
C TYR A 82 -4.04 -3.99 -4.13
N GLU A 83 -3.75 -3.63 -5.37
CA GLU A 83 -2.70 -4.25 -6.17
C GLU A 83 -1.52 -3.28 -6.35
N VAL A 84 -0.33 -3.74 -5.98
CA VAL A 84 0.92 -2.98 -6.07
C VAL A 84 1.82 -3.65 -7.10
N LEU A 85 2.14 -2.93 -8.17
CA LEU A 85 3.12 -3.35 -9.19
C LEU A 85 4.35 -2.46 -9.09
N ILE A 86 5.52 -3.08 -9.02
CA ILE A 86 6.81 -2.39 -9.03
C ILE A 86 7.40 -2.43 -10.43
N PHE A 87 7.95 -1.30 -10.87
CA PHE A 87 8.55 -1.13 -12.17
C PHE A 87 9.99 -0.65 -12.03
N ILE A 88 10.87 -1.30 -12.79
CA ILE A 88 12.26 -0.90 -12.95
C ILE A 88 12.50 -0.60 -14.42
N ASN A 89 13.06 0.58 -14.71
CA ASN A 89 13.33 1.02 -16.09
C ASN A 89 12.08 0.84 -16.99
N ASP A 90 10.92 1.23 -16.47
CA ASP A 90 9.60 1.14 -17.11
C ASP A 90 9.09 -0.28 -17.44
N LYS A 91 9.73 -1.32 -16.87
CA LYS A 91 9.31 -2.71 -16.99
C LYS A 91 8.85 -3.25 -15.63
N PRO A 92 7.71 -3.97 -15.57
CA PRO A 92 7.27 -4.59 -14.32
C PRO A 92 8.27 -5.67 -13.89
N ILE A 93 8.56 -5.73 -12.59
CA ILE A 93 9.48 -6.76 -12.04
C ILE A 93 8.86 -8.17 -12.05
N SER A 94 7.53 -8.25 -12.04
CA SER A 94 6.74 -9.48 -12.05
C SER A 94 5.42 -9.23 -12.77
N HIS A 95 4.89 -10.27 -13.41
CA HIS A 95 3.54 -10.25 -13.98
C HIS A 95 2.44 -10.29 -12.90
N THR A 96 2.78 -10.78 -11.70
CA THR A 96 1.86 -10.87 -10.57
C THR A 96 2.07 -9.68 -9.65
N ALA A 97 0.99 -8.92 -9.40
CA ALA A 97 1.01 -7.81 -8.45
C ALA A 97 1.08 -8.31 -7.00
N TYR A 98 1.72 -7.53 -6.14
CA TYR A 98 1.58 -7.69 -4.69
C TYR A 98 0.17 -7.27 -4.28
N ARG A 99 -0.47 -8.07 -3.42
CA ARG A 99 -1.84 -7.85 -2.99
C ARG A 99 -1.90 -7.61 -1.49
N ILE A 100 -2.57 -6.54 -1.10
CA ILE A 100 -2.80 -6.19 0.30
C ILE A 100 -4.27 -5.87 0.53
N TYR A 101 -4.85 -6.46 1.57
CA TYR A 101 -6.23 -6.21 1.95
C TYR A 101 -6.29 -5.08 2.98
N CYS A 102 -6.94 -3.97 2.65
CA CYS A 102 -7.09 -2.85 3.55
C CYS A 102 -8.42 -2.94 4.30
N VAL A 103 -8.37 -3.08 5.62
CA VAL A 103 -9.56 -3.12 6.48
C VAL A 103 -10.01 -1.71 6.88
N PRO A 104 -11.32 -1.49 7.13
CA PRO A 104 -11.82 -0.21 7.64
C PRO A 104 -11.14 0.17 8.97
N VAL A 105 -10.87 1.45 9.14
CA VAL A 105 -10.41 1.99 10.43
C VAL A 105 -11.59 2.59 11.16
N GLY A 106 -11.92 2.00 12.30
CA GLY A 106 -13.02 2.41 13.15
C GLY A 106 -13.92 1.24 13.50
N ASP A 107 -14.19 1.07 14.80
CA ASP A 107 -15.25 0.20 15.26
C ASP A 107 -16.54 1.01 15.31
N ALA A 108 -17.40 0.85 14.29
CA ALA A 108 -18.67 1.57 14.23
C ALA A 108 -19.56 1.29 15.45
N SER A 109 -19.36 0.16 16.13
CA SER A 109 -20.05 -0.21 17.39
C SER A 109 -19.64 0.67 18.56
N LYS A 110 -18.53 1.42 18.44
CA LYS A 110 -18.01 2.35 19.46
C LYS A 110 -18.32 3.82 19.13
N CYS A 111 -19.05 4.10 18.04
CA CYS A 111 -19.55 5.44 17.76
C CYS A 111 -20.70 5.78 18.71
N LEU A 112 -20.41 6.50 19.80
CA LEU A 112 -21.42 7.04 20.70
C LEU A 112 -21.85 8.44 20.22
N MET A 113 -23.03 8.56 19.63
CA MET A 113 -23.60 9.86 19.28
C MET A 113 -24.17 10.52 20.54
N LYS A 114 -23.44 11.46 21.16
CA LYS A 114 -23.99 12.30 22.24
C LYS A 114 -24.74 13.49 21.63
N GLY A 115 -26.06 13.36 21.57
CA GLY A 115 -26.93 14.45 21.12
C GLY A 115 -28.28 13.99 20.60
N ILE A 116 -29.08 13.31 21.43
CA ILE A 116 -30.54 13.26 21.22
C ILE A 116 -31.19 13.67 22.53
N VAL A 117 -31.47 14.96 22.66
CA VAL A 117 -32.53 15.40 23.57
C VAL A 117 -33.81 15.33 22.74
N ASN A 118 -34.73 14.45 23.15
CA ASN A 118 -36.05 14.14 22.59
C ASN A 118 -36.15 13.01 21.55
N HIS A 119 -36.96 12.02 21.95
CA HIS A 119 -37.46 10.83 21.25
C HIS A 119 -37.76 10.97 19.74
N GLN A 120 -36.73 10.99 18.90
CA GLN A 120 -36.88 10.58 17.50
C GLN A 120 -35.90 9.45 17.18
N LEU A 121 -36.46 8.31 16.78
CA LEU A 121 -35.71 7.19 16.21
C LEU A 121 -35.20 7.60 14.83
N PHE A 122 -33.95 8.06 14.77
CA PHE A 122 -33.25 8.20 13.50
C PHE A 122 -32.69 6.84 13.09
N ARG A 123 -33.24 6.26 12.01
CA ARG A 123 -32.58 5.16 11.31
C ARG A 123 -31.42 5.73 10.49
N PHE A 124 -30.21 5.65 11.01
CA PHE A 124 -29.01 5.93 10.23
C PHE A 124 -28.62 4.67 9.46
N ASN A 125 -28.90 4.65 8.15
CA ASN A 125 -28.26 3.71 7.25
C ASN A 125 -26.84 4.20 7.01
N ILE A 126 -25.87 3.66 7.76
CA ILE A 126 -24.46 3.88 7.48
C ILE A 126 -24.15 3.14 6.18
N HIS A 127 -24.21 3.84 5.05
CA HIS A 127 -23.62 3.37 3.80
C HIS A 127 -22.13 3.69 3.85
N LEU A 128 -21.32 2.68 4.14
CA LEU A 128 -19.91 2.70 3.80
C LEU A 128 -19.84 2.54 2.28
N LYS A 129 -19.38 3.61 1.60
CA LYS A 129 -19.20 3.64 0.15
C LYS A 129 -18.09 2.69 -0.30
#